data_AF-A0A8B8GD68-F1
#
_entry.id   AF-A0A8B8GD68-F1
#
_cell.length_a   1.000
_cell.length_b   1.000
_cell.length_c   1.000
_cell.angle_alpha   90.00
_cell.angle_beta   90.00
_cell.angle_gamma   90.00
#
_symmetry.space_group_name_H-M   'P 1'
#
loop_
_entity.id
_entity.type
_entity.pdbx_description
1 polymer ?
#
loop_
_entity_poly.entity_id
_entity_poly.type
_entity_poly.pdbx_seq_one_letter_code
_entity_poly.pdbx_strand_id
1 'polypeptide(L)'
;MVEGRDLVIFTDHKPITFAFQQKSDKCTPRQFRHLDFISQFTTDIRYVPGKQNIVADTLSHVDSLSETIDYTAFAISQQGDDELKKYEKENTGLQLKQVQLSGFRYCLTCIDRFTRWTEVIPLEDQEAATVARAFYTH
;
A
#
# COMPACT_ATOMS: atom_id res chain seq x y z
N MET A 1 0.28 13.19 -7.31
CA MET A 1 0.02 14.52 -6.72
C MET A 1 -1.48 14.76 -6.74
N VAL A 2 -2.09 15.04 -5.59
CA VAL A 2 -3.56 15.14 -5.45
C VAL A 2 -4.02 16.61 -5.27
N GLU A 3 -3.08 17.54 -5.25
CA GLU A 3 -3.35 18.98 -5.17
C GLU A 3 -4.18 19.46 -6.38
N GLY A 4 -5.21 20.27 -6.10
CA GLY A 4 -6.08 20.86 -7.12
C GLY A 4 -7.13 19.92 -7.72
N ARG A 5 -7.33 18.72 -7.16
CA ARG A 5 -8.40 17.79 -7.56
C ARG A 5 -9.48 17.70 -6.50
N ASP A 6 -10.73 17.61 -6.94
CA ASP A 6 -11.84 17.29 -6.06
C ASP A 6 -11.66 15.87 -5.51
N LEU A 7 -11.59 15.76 -4.19
CA LEU A 7 -11.37 14.51 -3.48
C LEU A 7 -12.59 14.15 -2.65
N VAL A 8 -12.97 12.88 -2.69
CA VAL A 8 -14.04 12.31 -1.86
C VAL A 8 -13.46 11.16 -1.05
N ILE A 9 -13.65 11.20 0.27
CA ILE A 9 -13.22 10.12 1.17
C ILE A 9 -14.40 9.18 1.40
N PHE A 10 -14.22 7.90 1.08
CA PHE A 10 -15.18 6.86 1.44
C PHE A 10 -14.71 6.13 2.71
N THR A 11 -15.62 5.92 3.65
CA THR A 11 -15.34 5.24 4.92
C THR A 11 -16.55 4.46 5.41
N ASP A 12 -16.33 3.35 6.09
CA ASP A 12 -17.34 2.60 6.82
C ASP A 12 -17.58 3.13 8.24
N HIS A 13 -16.86 4.18 8.66
CA HIS A 13 -17.03 4.79 9.96
C HIS A 13 -18.12 5.87 9.95
N LYS A 14 -19.38 5.46 10.09
CA LYS A 14 -20.55 6.36 10.01
C LYS A 14 -20.49 7.64 10.87
N PRO A 15 -19.91 7.66 12.09
CA PRO A 15 -19.79 8.92 12.83
C PRO A 15 -18.86 9.96 12.20
N ILE A 16 -17.84 9.55 11.43
CA ILE A 16 -16.82 10.47 10.91
C ILE A 16 -17.32 11.29 9.72
N THR A 17 -18.37 10.84 9.04
CA THR A 17 -18.98 11.60 7.93
C THR A 17 -19.55 12.94 8.39
N PHE A 18 -19.85 13.07 9.68
CA PHE A 18 -20.38 14.28 10.29
C PHE A 18 -19.28 15.09 11.02
N ALA A 19 -18.02 14.68 10.94
CA ALA A 19 -16.93 15.25 11.74
C ALA A 19 -16.73 16.75 11.48
N PHE A 20 -16.86 17.20 10.23
CA PHE A 20 -16.76 18.62 9.86
C PHE A 20 -18.02 19.45 10.17
N GLN A 21 -19.14 18.80 10.48
CA GLN A 21 -20.38 19.46 10.87
C GLN A 21 -20.51 19.64 12.39
N GLN A 22 -19.68 18.95 13.18
CA GLN A 22 -19.67 19.07 14.63
C GLN A 22 -18.98 20.35 15.09
N LYS A 23 -19.46 20.91 16.20
CA LYS A 23 -18.79 22.02 16.89
C LYS A 23 -17.43 21.57 17.42
N SER A 24 -16.41 22.42 17.30
CA SER A 24 -15.04 22.18 17.78
C SER A 24 -14.98 21.74 19.24
N ASP A 25 -15.90 22.20 20.07
CA ASP A 25 -15.94 21.95 21.52
C ASP A 25 -16.23 20.48 21.87
N LYS A 26 -16.73 19.69 20.90
CA LYS A 26 -16.98 18.25 21.06
C LYS A 26 -15.80 17.38 20.62
N CYS A 27 -14.75 17.99 20.07
CA CYS A 27 -13.62 17.31 19.46
C CYS A 27 -12.39 17.38 20.40
N THR A 28 -11.71 16.26 20.60
CA THR A 28 -10.44 16.27 21.34
C THR A 28 -9.36 17.01 20.55
N PRO A 29 -8.33 17.59 21.19
CA PRO A 29 -7.23 18.26 20.47
C PRO A 29 -6.50 17.36 19.47
N ARG A 30 -6.52 16.03 19.68
CA ARG A 30 -5.97 15.06 18.73
C ARG A 30 -6.87 14.94 17.50
N GLN A 31 -8.16 14.70 17.69
CA GLN A 31 -9.13 14.61 16.59
C GLN A 31 -9.17 15.92 15.79
N PHE A 32 -9.10 17.08 16.45
CA PHE A 32 -9.07 18.37 15.78
C PHE A 32 -7.87 18.48 14.83
N ARG A 33 -6.66 18.15 15.30
CA ARG A 33 -5.46 18.17 14.44
C ARG A 33 -5.56 17.23 13.24
N HIS A 34 -6.17 16.06 13.41
CA HIS A 34 -6.39 15.15 12.28
C HIS A 34 -7.40 15.71 11.28
N LEU A 35 -8.51 16.26 11.76
CA LEU A 35 -9.52 16.86 10.89
C LEU A 35 -9.00 18.11 10.18
N ASP A 36 -8.21 18.93 10.86
CA ASP A 36 -7.55 20.12 10.29
C ASP A 36 -6.53 19.75 9.21
N PHE A 37 -5.83 18.63 9.37
CA PHE A 37 -4.99 18.11 8.30
C PHE A 37 -5.81 17.58 7.12
N ILE A 38 -6.87 16.81 7.38
CA ILE A 38 -7.72 16.23 6.32
C ILE A 38 -8.43 17.34 5.53
N SER A 39 -8.87 18.42 6.19
CA SER A 39 -9.58 19.54 5.56
C SER A 39 -8.73 20.30 4.54
N GLN A 40 -7.40 20.22 4.62
CA GLN A 40 -6.49 20.77 3.61
C GLN A 40 -6.66 20.06 2.25
N PHE A 41 -7.20 18.84 2.24
CA PHE A 41 -7.43 18.05 1.03
C PHE A 41 -8.91 17.99 0.66
N THR A 42 -9.79 17.68 1.61
CA THR A 42 -11.24 17.62 1.38
C THR A 42 -12.05 17.62 2.67
N THR A 43 -13.30 18.07 2.57
CA THR A 43 -14.32 17.94 3.61
C THR A 43 -15.48 17.02 3.19
N ASP A 44 -15.48 16.49 1.96
CA ASP A 44 -16.48 15.54 1.45
C ASP A 44 -16.13 14.11 1.90
N ILE A 45 -16.76 13.67 2.98
CA ILE A 45 -16.62 12.32 3.54
C ILE A 45 -17.95 11.59 3.44
N ARG A 46 -17.98 10.47 2.73
CA ARG A 46 -19.18 9.66 2.46
C ARG A 46 -19.08 8.29 3.09
N TYR A 47 -20.21 7.84 3.63
CA TYR A 47 -20.32 6.49 4.19
C TYR A 47 -20.44 5.45 3.08
N VAL A 48 -19.68 4.36 3.20
CA VAL A 48 -19.84 3.12 2.43
C VAL A 48 -19.95 1.94 3.41
N PRO A 49 -20.87 0.97 3.23
CA PRO A 49 -20.93 -0.19 4.11
C PRO A 49 -19.61 -0.99 4.08
N GLY A 50 -19.17 -1.52 5.23
CA GLY A 50 -17.92 -2.30 5.32
C GLY A 50 -17.84 -3.44 4.30
N LYS A 51 -18.98 -4.11 4.02
CA LYS A 51 -19.07 -5.14 2.96
C LYS A 51 -18.68 -4.67 1.55
N GLN A 52 -18.72 -3.36 1.29
CA GLN A 52 -18.32 -2.73 0.03
C GLN A 52 -16.96 -2.03 0.15
N ASN A 53 -16.41 -1.89 1.36
CA ASN A 53 -15.11 -1.27 1.64
C ASN A 53 -13.95 -2.28 1.64
N ILE A 54 -14.06 -3.33 0.83
CA ILE A 54 -13.21 -4.53 0.89
C ILE A 54 -11.72 -4.16 0.80
N VAL A 55 -11.36 -3.27 -0.12
CA VAL A 55 -9.94 -2.90 -0.35
C VAL A 55 -9.32 -2.23 0.88
N ALA A 56 -10.01 -1.26 1.47
CA ALA A 56 -9.50 -0.57 2.65
C ALA A 56 -9.51 -1.49 3.88
N ASP A 57 -10.54 -2.33 4.00
CA ASP A 57 -10.65 -3.33 5.05
C ASP A 57 -9.48 -4.34 4.97
N THR A 58 -9.22 -4.94 3.82
CA THR A 58 -8.10 -5.89 3.64
C THR A 58 -6.75 -5.25 3.94
N LEU A 59 -6.54 -4.00 3.52
CA LEU A 59 -5.29 -3.28 3.78
C LEU A 59 -5.13 -2.88 5.25
N SER A 60 -6.22 -2.75 6.01
CA SER A 60 -6.16 -2.44 7.44
C SER A 60 -5.76 -3.64 8.30
N HIS A 61 -5.90 -4.86 7.78
CA HIS A 61 -5.65 -6.13 8.48
C HIS A 61 -4.24 -6.70 8.21
N VAL A 62 -3.20 -5.86 8.20
CA VAL A 62 -1.81 -6.29 7.91
C VAL A 62 -1.30 -7.33 8.93
N ASP A 63 -1.76 -7.26 10.18
CA ASP A 63 -1.39 -8.22 11.23
C ASP A 63 -1.88 -9.66 10.95
N SER A 64 -2.85 -9.83 10.05
CA SER A 64 -3.33 -11.15 9.60
C SER A 64 -2.34 -11.87 8.67
N LEU A 65 -1.29 -11.18 8.20
CA LEU A 65 -0.27 -11.74 7.31
C LEU A 65 0.83 -12.51 8.06
N SER A 66 0.56 -13.00 9.28
CA SER A 66 1.55 -13.70 10.11
C SER A 66 1.98 -15.07 9.58
N GLU A 67 1.44 -15.53 8.45
CA GLU A 67 1.82 -16.81 7.86
C GLU A 67 3.06 -16.65 6.97
N THR A 68 4.04 -17.52 7.21
CA THR A 68 5.20 -17.66 6.32
C THR A 68 4.73 -17.95 4.90
N ILE A 69 4.97 -17.00 3.99
CA ILE A 69 4.58 -17.12 2.58
C ILE A 69 5.35 -18.29 1.94
N ASP A 70 4.63 -19.31 1.48
CA ASP A 70 5.22 -20.39 0.68
C ASP A 70 5.36 -19.95 -0.78
N TYR A 71 6.51 -19.36 -1.08
CA TYR A 71 6.85 -18.89 -2.43
C TYR A 71 6.81 -19.99 -3.49
N THR A 72 7.00 -21.26 -3.11
CA THR A 72 6.96 -22.36 -4.07
C THR A 72 5.54 -22.66 -4.51
N ALA A 73 4.59 -22.70 -3.57
CA ALA A 73 3.17 -22.86 -3.86
C ALA A 73 2.63 -21.68 -4.68
N PHE A 74 3.03 -20.44 -4.35
CA PHE A 74 2.65 -19.26 -5.13
C PHE A 74 3.17 -19.31 -6.57
N ALA A 75 4.43 -19.69 -6.78
CA ALA A 75 5.01 -19.81 -8.11
C ALA A 75 4.28 -20.86 -8.98
N ILE A 76 3.90 -22.00 -8.37
CA ILE A 76 3.11 -23.03 -9.06
C ILE A 76 1.72 -22.49 -9.45
N SER A 77 1.05 -21.78 -8.54
CA SER A 77 -0.27 -21.19 -8.83
C SER A 77 -0.21 -20.17 -9.96
N GLN A 78 0.83 -19.32 -10.00
CA GLN A 78 1.00 -18.33 -11.06
C GLN A 78 1.21 -18.96 -12.44
N GLN A 79 1.94 -20.08 -12.52
CA GLN A 79 2.14 -20.81 -13.78
C GLN A 79 0.82 -21.40 -14.34
N GLY A 80 -0.13 -21.72 -13.46
CA GLY A 80 -1.44 -22.24 -13.81
C GLY A 80 -2.43 -21.17 -14.27
N ASP A 81 -2.21 -19.90 -13.93
CA ASP A 81 -3.19 -18.82 -14.11
C ASP A 81 -3.28 -18.35 -15.57
N ASP A 82 -4.45 -18.54 -16.17
CA ASP A 82 -4.72 -18.15 -17.56
C ASP A 82 -4.87 -16.64 -17.75
N GLU A 83 -5.25 -15.90 -16.70
CA GLU A 83 -5.34 -14.44 -16.73
C GLU A 83 -3.94 -13.82 -16.78
N LEU A 84 -2.98 -14.32 -15.99
CA LEU A 84 -1.59 -13.86 -16.05
C LEU A 84 -0.96 -14.14 -17.42
N LYS A 85 -1.18 -15.33 -17.99
CA LYS A 85 -0.69 -15.67 -19.34
C LYS A 85 -1.25 -14.76 -20.42
N LYS A 86 -2.48 -14.27 -20.25
CA LYS A 86 -3.09 -13.30 -21.16
C LYS A 86 -2.31 -11.98 -21.12
N TYR A 87 -2.03 -11.46 -19.93
CA TYR A 87 -1.29 -10.20 -19.78
C TYR A 87 0.19 -10.30 -20.18
N GLU A 88 0.82 -11.48 -20.10
CA GLU A 88 2.18 -11.70 -20.63
C GLU A 88 2.23 -11.70 -22.17
N LYS A 89 1.15 -12.14 -22.83
CA LYS A 89 1.11 -12.30 -24.30
C LYS A 89 0.46 -11.12 -25.02
N GLU A 90 -0.49 -10.46 -24.38
CA GLU A 90 -1.20 -9.32 -24.95
C GLU A 90 -0.37 -8.04 -24.80
N ASN A 91 -0.33 -7.24 -25.87
CA ASN A 91 0.35 -5.95 -25.86
C ASN A 91 -0.50 -4.91 -25.12
N THR A 92 -0.61 -5.09 -23.80
CA THR A 92 -1.24 -4.14 -22.89
C THR A 92 -0.19 -3.16 -22.37
N GLY A 93 -0.62 -2.02 -21.83
CA GLY A 93 0.29 -1.07 -21.17
C GLY A 93 0.96 -1.64 -19.90
N LEU A 94 0.55 -2.83 -19.45
CA LEU A 94 1.10 -3.54 -18.30
C LEU A 94 2.17 -4.53 -18.77
N GLN A 95 3.44 -4.28 -18.41
CA GLN A 95 4.55 -5.19 -18.70
C GLN A 95 4.84 -6.08 -17.50
N LEU A 96 4.39 -7.33 -17.55
CA LEU A 96 4.71 -8.32 -16.53
C LEU A 96 6.14 -8.85 -16.72
N LYS A 97 6.90 -8.95 -15.63
CA LYS A 97 8.25 -9.51 -15.62
C LYS A 97 8.33 -10.61 -14.57
N GLN A 98 8.73 -11.81 -14.99
CA GLN A 98 8.96 -12.91 -14.07
C GLN A 98 10.24 -12.64 -13.25
N VAL A 99 10.14 -12.74 -11.93
CA VAL A 99 11.25 -12.56 -11.00
C VAL A 99 11.53 -13.89 -10.29
N GLN A 100 12.76 -14.37 -10.36
CA GLN A 100 13.20 -15.54 -9.61
C GLN A 100 13.56 -15.11 -8.19
N LEU A 101 12.88 -15.67 -7.18
CA LEU A 101 13.10 -15.34 -5.77
C LEU A 101 14.13 -16.24 -5.07
N SER A 102 14.85 -17.09 -5.82
CA SER A 102 15.83 -18.02 -5.24
C SER A 102 17.10 -17.29 -4.82
N GLY A 103 17.52 -17.46 -3.56
CA GLY A 103 18.82 -17.05 -3.06
C GLY A 103 18.81 -15.81 -2.17
N PHE A 104 17.75 -15.01 -2.20
CA PHE A 104 17.63 -13.79 -1.40
C PHE A 104 17.26 -14.11 0.05
N ARG A 105 18.24 -14.09 0.95
CA ARG A 105 18.05 -14.34 2.40
C ARG A 105 17.86 -13.07 3.22
N TYR A 106 18.22 -11.93 2.66
CA TYR A 106 18.23 -10.64 3.33
C TYR A 106 17.39 -9.64 2.54
N CYS A 107 16.96 -8.58 3.20
CA CYS A 107 16.35 -7.43 2.54
C CYS A 107 17.06 -6.16 2.99
N LEU A 108 17.40 -5.30 2.04
CA LEU A 108 17.85 -3.94 2.29
C LEU A 108 16.60 -3.05 2.31
N THR A 109 16.38 -2.38 3.44
CA THR A 109 15.28 -1.45 3.59
C THR A 109 15.81 -0.02 3.56
N CYS A 110 15.32 0.77 2.61
CA CYS A 110 15.65 2.18 2.44
C CYS A 110 14.41 3.02 2.72
N ILE A 111 14.52 4.00 3.61
CA ILE A 111 13.41 4.91 3.91
C ILE A 111 13.89 6.33 3.60
N ASP A 112 13.26 6.95 2.60
CA ASP A 112 13.48 8.37 2.36
C ASP A 112 12.89 9.18 3.53
N ARG A 113 13.74 10.01 4.14
CA ARG A 113 13.36 10.79 5.32
C ARG A 113 12.30 11.84 5.01
N PHE A 114 12.30 12.38 3.79
CA PHE A 114 11.41 13.47 3.42
C PHE A 114 10.01 12.97 3.04
N THR A 115 9.92 12.03 2.11
CA THR A 115 8.65 11.51 1.59
C THR A 115 8.09 10.35 2.42
N ARG A 116 8.89 9.75 3.30
CA ARG A 116 8.57 8.47 3.97
C ARG A 116 8.34 7.32 2.99
N TRP A 117 8.83 7.45 1.76
CA TRP A 117 8.84 6.36 0.80
C TRP A 117 9.73 5.23 1.31
N THR A 118 9.16 4.02 1.34
CA THR A 118 9.86 2.80 1.76
C THR A 118 10.17 1.97 0.53
N GLU A 119 11.43 1.66 0.33
CA GLU A 119 11.92 0.77 -0.71
C GLU A 119 12.57 -0.45 -0.08
N VAL A 120 12.28 -1.63 -0.65
CA VAL A 120 12.78 -2.92 -0.15
C VAL A 120 13.45 -3.65 -1.30
N ILE A 121 14.76 -3.90 -1.16
CA ILE A 121 15.57 -4.57 -2.17
C ILE A 121 15.98 -5.95 -1.65
N PRO A 122 15.64 -7.05 -2.33
CA PRO A 122 16.05 -8.39 -1.91
C PRO A 122 17.56 -8.59 -2.10
N LEU A 123 18.23 -9.23 -1.13
CA LEU A 123 19.69 -9.46 -1.09
C LEU A 123 20.05 -10.93 -0.83
N GLU A 124 21.01 -11.47 -1.59
CA GLU A 124 21.47 -12.87 -1.47
C GLU A 124 22.26 -13.09 -0.17
N ASP A 125 23.05 -12.10 0.18
CA ASP A 125 23.86 -11.99 1.38
C ASP A 125 23.88 -10.55 1.90
N GLN A 126 24.44 -10.36 3.10
CA GLN A 126 24.61 -9.03 3.72
C GLN A 126 26.02 -8.45 3.48
N GLU A 127 26.76 -8.92 2.47
CA GLU A 127 28.10 -8.42 2.20
C GLU A 127 28.04 -6.98 1.69
N ALA A 128 29.03 -6.17 2.10
CA ALA A 128 29.08 -4.76 1.73
C ALA A 128 29.09 -4.54 0.20
N ALA A 129 29.70 -5.45 -0.56
CA ALA A 129 29.73 -5.39 -2.02
C ALA A 129 28.36 -5.64 -2.66
N THR A 130 27.55 -6.54 -2.07
CA THR A 130 26.19 -6.86 -2.52
C THR A 130 25.24 -5.70 -2.20
N VAL A 131 25.35 -5.14 -0.99
CA VAL A 131 24.60 -3.94 -0.57
C VAL A 131 24.94 -2.74 -1.45
N ALA A 132 26.23 -2.49 -1.70
CA ALA A 132 26.66 -1.37 -2.54
C ALA A 132 26.18 -1.50 -4.00
N ARG A 133 26.19 -2.72 -4.55
CA ARG A 133 25.61 -2.99 -5.88
C ARG A 133 24.11 -2.73 -5.89
N ALA A 134 23.38 -3.25 -4.90
CA ALA A 134 21.94 -3.02 -4.77
C ALA A 134 21.58 -1.53 -4.74
N PHE A 135 22.37 -0.71 -4.03
CA PHE A 135 22.21 0.74 -4.01
C PHE A 135 22.48 1.45 -5.35
N TYR A 136 23.33 0.89 -6.22
CA TYR A 136 23.72 1.53 -7.47
C TYR A 136 22.86 1.11 -8.67
N THR A 137 22.27 -0.10 -8.61
CA THR A 137 21.47 -0.68 -9.71
C THR A 137 19.97 -0.42 -9.61
N HIS A 138 19.51 0.29 -8.58
CA HIS A 138 18.13 0.81 -8.44
C HIS A 138 18.16 2.33 -8.49
#